data_AF-A0A368GJQ0-F1
#
_entry.id   AF-A0A368GJQ0-F1
#
_cell.length_a   1.000
_cell.length_b   1.000
_cell.length_c   1.000
_cell.angle_alpha   90.00
_cell.angle_beta   90.00
_cell.angle_gamma   90.00
#
_symmetry.space_group_name_H-M   'P 1'
#
loop_
_entity.id
_entity.type
_entity.pdbx_description
1 polymer ?
#
loop_
_entity_poly.entity_id
_entity_poly.type
_entity_poly.pdbx_seq_one_letter_code
_entity_poly.pdbx_strand_id
1 'polypeptide(L)' 'MKWAVYGERLGVCIFDLDITRKHLIRALNFVAHVAMRAGLILFITTNRETIFSVEKVAEEQGHFI' A
#
# COMPACT_ATOMS: atom_id res chain seq x y z
N MET A 1 13.06 -11.46 3.13
CA MET A 1 12.18 -10.61 3.98
C MET A 1 12.73 -10.32 5.38
N LYS A 2 13.87 -10.90 5.82
CA LYS A 2 14.43 -10.67 7.17
C LYS A 2 14.64 -9.19 7.57
N TRP A 3 14.78 -8.27 6.61
CA TRP A 3 15.09 -6.86 6.89
C TRP A 3 13.93 -6.05 7.47
N ALA A 4 12.68 -6.49 7.30
CA ALA A 4 11.48 -5.78 7.77
C ALA A 4 10.78 -6.47 8.96
N VAL A 5 11.39 -7.52 9.50
CA VAL A 5 10.84 -8.33 10.59
C VAL A 5 11.40 -7.83 11.90
N TYR A 6 10.52 -7.46 12.83
CA TYR A 6 10.88 -7.13 14.21
C TYR A 6 11.21 -8.40 14.99
N GLY A 7 10.42 -9.46 14.80
CA GLY A 7 10.63 -10.75 15.44
C GLY A 7 9.53 -11.75 15.10
N GLU A 8 9.49 -12.84 15.85
CA GLU A 8 8.47 -13.88 15.74
C GLU A 8 7.92 -14.20 17.14
N ARG A 9 6.60 -14.36 17.25
CA ARG A 9 5.94 -14.78 18.49
C ARG A 9 4.96 -15.91 18.17
N LEU A 10 5.16 -17.07 18.79
CA LEU A 10 4.30 -18.26 18.58
C LEU A 10 4.17 -18.67 17.10
N GLY A 11 5.27 -18.61 16.34
CA GLY A 11 5.24 -18.91 14.90
C GLY A 11 4.68 -17.80 14.01
N VAL A 12 4.25 -16.67 14.59
CA VAL A 12 3.72 -15.52 13.85
C VAL A 12 4.80 -14.47 13.67
N CYS A 13 5.06 -14.13 12.41
CA CYS A 13 5.97 -13.06 12.02
C CYS A 13 5.40 -11.69 12.42
N ILE A 14 6.20 -10.88 13.10
CA ILE A 14 5.87 -9.51 13.51
C ILE A 14 6.72 -8.55 12.67
N PHE A 15 6.05 -7.66 11.92
CA PHE A 15 6.73 -6.62 11.14
C PHE A 15 7.20 -5.47 12.03
N ASP A 16 8.34 -4.88 11.67
CA ASP A 16 8.85 -3.67 12.29
C ASP A 16 8.06 -2.45 11.81
N LEU A 17 7.37 -1.79 12.74
CA LEU A 17 6.52 -0.65 12.44
C LEU A 17 7.29 0.65 12.19
N ASP A 18 8.52 0.80 12.68
CA ASP A 18 9.38 1.95 12.37
C ASP A 18 9.86 1.88 10.92
N ILE A 19 10.23 0.67 10.47
CA ILE A 19 10.54 0.41 9.07
C ILE A 19 9.29 0.64 8.21
N THR A 20 8.16 0.07 8.59
CA THR A 20 6.89 0.22 7.87
C THR A 20 6.52 1.70 7.71
N ARG A 21 6.57 2.49 8.79
CA ARG A 21 6.27 3.92 8.78
C ARG A 21 7.18 4.67 7.82
N LYS A 22 8.49 4.43 7.86
CA LYS A 22 9.48 5.08 6.98
C LYS A 22 9.16 4.84 5.51
N HIS A 23 8.81 3.60 5.14
CA HIS A 23 8.51 3.25 3.76
C HIS A 23 7.13 3.75 3.33
N LEU A 24 6.13 3.66 4.21
CA LEU A 24 4.78 4.14 3.94
C LEU A 24 4.76 5.64 3.66
N ILE A 25 5.43 6.45 4.48
CA ILE A 25 5.51 7.91 4.26
C ILE A 25 6.16 8.23 2.91
N ARG A 26 7.23 7.51 2.53
CA ARG A 26 7.89 7.71 1.23
C ARG A 26 6.98 7.35 0.07
N ALA A 27 6.25 6.24 0.17
CA ALA A 27 5.29 5.82 -0.85
C ALA A 27 4.15 6.83 -1.00
N LEU A 28 3.58 7.29 0.12
CA LEU A 28 2.51 8.30 0.12
C LEU A 28 2.98 9.62 -0.49
N ASN A 29 4.17 10.11 -0.14
CA ASN A 29 4.72 11.34 -0.72
C ASN A 29 4.92 11.21 -2.24
N PHE A 30 5.39 10.06 -2.71
CA PHE A 30 5.53 9.80 -4.13
C PHE A 30 4.18 9.82 -4.85
N VAL A 31 3.20 9.07 -4.35
CA VAL A 31 1.84 9.01 -4.91
C VAL A 31 1.19 10.40 -4.92
N ALA A 32 1.34 11.17 -3.84
CA ALA A 32 0.85 12.54 -3.76
C ALA A 32 1.46 13.43 -4.85
N HIS A 33 2.78 13.37 -5.07
CA HIS A 33 3.43 14.13 -6.14
C HIS A 33 3.00 13.70 -7.55
N VAL A 34 2.71 12.41 -7.77
CA VAL A 34 2.16 11.92 -9.04
C VAL A 34 0.76 12.49 -9.26
N ALA A 35 -0.13 12.39 -8.27
CA ALA A 35 -1.49 12.91 -8.34
C ALA A 35 -1.53 14.43 -8.57
N MET A 36 -0.69 15.20 -7.86
CA MET A 36 -0.57 16.65 -8.04
C MET A 36 -0.15 17.07 -9.46
N ARG A 37 0.53 16.18 -10.19
CA ARG A 37 0.99 16.42 -11.57
C ARG A 37 0.02 15.84 -12.61
N ALA A 38 -1.20 15.49 -12.22
CA ALA A 38 -2.19 14.81 -13.05
C ALA A 38 -1.65 13.50 -13.67
N GLY A 39 -0.76 12.82 -12.95
CA GLY A 39 -0.25 11.51 -13.35
C GLY A 39 -1.28 10.41 -13.12
N LEU A 40 -1.23 9.37 -13.96
CA LEU A 40 -2.09 8.19 -13.85
C LEU A 40 -1.61 7.29 -12.71
N ILE A 41 -2.53 6.87 -11.84
CA ILE A 41 -2.31 5.84 -10.81
C ILE A 41 -3.23 4.66 -11.10
N LEU A 42 -2.65 3.46 -11.21
CA LEU A 42 -3.38 2.21 -11.46
C LEU A 42 -3.42 1.38 -10.17
N PHE A 43 -4.61 0.99 -9.73
CA PHE A 43 -4.79 0.13 -8.57
C PHE A 43 -4.85 -1.32 -9.01
N ILE A 44 -3.99 -2.20 -8.48
CA ILE A 44 -3.95 -3.62 -8.88
C ILE A 44 -4.12 -4.51 -7.64
N THR A 45 -5.06 -5.45 -7.71
CA THR A 45 -5.19 -6.54 -6.73
C THR A 45 -5.69 -7.82 -7.38
N THR A 46 -5.20 -8.97 -6.90
CA THR A 46 -5.74 -10.30 -7.20
C THR A 46 -6.41 -10.95 -5.99
N ASN A 47 -6.42 -10.25 -4.85
CA ASN A 47 -7.01 -10.75 -3.61
C ASN A 47 -8.53 -10.51 -3.60
N ARG A 48 -9.28 -11.60 -3.72
CA ARG A 48 -10.75 -11.64 -3.75
C ARG A 48 -11.42 -11.02 -2.52
N GLU A 49 -10.80 -11.07 -1.35
CA GLU A 49 -11.36 -10.48 -0.12
C GLU A 49 -11.36 -8.95 -0.18
N THR A 50 -10.39 -8.38 -0.90
CA THR A 50 -10.17 -6.93 -0.96
C THR A 50 -10.61 -6.29 -2.27
N ILE A 51 -10.90 -7.09 -3.30
CA ILE A 51 -11.11 -6.60 -4.67
C ILE A 51 -12.17 -5.52 -4.73
N PHE A 52 -13.34 -5.74 -4.13
CA PHE A 52 -14.43 -4.77 -4.11
C PHE A 52 -14.04 -3.44 -3.43
N SER A 53 -13.23 -3.51 -2.37
CA SER A 53 -12.77 -2.31 -1.67
C SER A 53 -11.76 -1.53 -2.51
N VAL A 54 -10.86 -2.24 -3.20
CA VAL A 54 -9.92 -1.61 -4.14
C VAL A 54 -10.66 -0.99 -5.31
N GLU A 55 -11.68 -1.69 -5.86
CA GLU A 55 -12.47 -1.20 -6.98
C GLU A 55 -13.21 0.09 -6.64
N LYS A 56 -13.93 0.07 -5.52
CA LYS A 56 -14.67 1.24 -5.03
C LYS A 56 -13.75 2.46 -4.82
N VAL A 57 -12.57 2.26 -4.25
CA VAL A 57 -11.61 3.36 -4.01
C VAL A 57 -11.06 3.90 -5.34
N ALA A 58 -10.74 3.04 -6.30
CA ALA A 58 -10.26 3.49 -7.61
C ALA A 58 -11.32 4.36 -8.31
N GLU A 59 -12.59 3.91 -8.34
CA GLU A 59 -13.71 4.67 -8.91
C GLU A 59 -13.92 6.02 -8.23
N GLU A 60 -13.96 6.06 -6.89
CA GLU A 60 -14.14 7.29 -6.10
C GLU A 60 -13.04 8.33 -6.36
N GLN A 61 -11.82 7.88 -6.66
CA GLN A 61 -10.69 8.75 -6.98
C GLN A 61 -10.58 9.09 -8.47
N GLY A 62 -11.48 8.59 -9.33
CA GLY A 62 -11.41 8.75 -10.79
C GLY A 62 -10.22 8.03 -11.43
N HIS A 63 -9.74 6.97 -10.79
CA HIS A 63 -8.61 6.14 -11.24
C HIS A 63 -9.10 4.78 -11.75
N PHE A 64 -8.22 4.08 -12.48
CA PHE A 64 -8.53 2.80 -13.12
C PHE A 64 -7.99 1.62 -12.33
N ILE A 65 -8.47 0.44 -12.70
CA ILE A 65 -8.10 -0.88 -12.16
C ILE A 65 -7.53 -1.72 -13.30
#